data_AF-A0A7S4ZRW1-F1
#
_entry.id   AF-A0A7S4ZRW1-F1
#
_cell.length_a   1.000
_cell.length_b   1.000
_cell.length_c   1.000
_cell.angle_alpha   90.00
_cell.angle_beta   90.00
_cell.angle_gamma   90.00
#
_symmetry.space_group_name_H-M   'P 1'
#
loop_
_entity.id
_entity.type
_entity.pdbx_description
1 polymer ?
#
loop_
_entity_poly.entity_id
_entity_poly.type
_entity_poly.pdbx_seq_one_letter_code
_entity_poly.pdbx_strand_id
1 'polypeptide(L)'
;MPGVAVDHATLNRWVAKYSPLIACQARRRKSVTSRSWRMDETYIRVKGKWTNFYRAVDKFGKTLDFMRSEHRDEAATSAFFARTIGNNG
;
A
#
# COMPACT_ATOMS: atom_id res chain seq x y z
N MET A 1 -3.20 7.69 -31.44
CA MET A 1 -2.43 6.55 -30.91
C MET A 1 -3.37 5.33 -30.93
N PRO A 2 -3.00 4.20 -31.57
CA PRO A 2 -3.89 3.05 -31.56
C PRO A 2 -3.93 2.45 -30.15
N GLY A 3 -5.14 2.30 -29.59
CA GLY A 3 -5.32 1.60 -28.34
C GLY A 3 -4.98 0.12 -28.52
N VAL A 4 -4.05 -0.40 -27.75
CA VAL A 4 -3.74 -1.84 -27.75
C VAL A 4 -4.90 -2.55 -27.06
N ALA A 5 -5.61 -3.40 -27.80
CA ALA A 5 -6.63 -4.27 -27.22
C ALA A 5 -5.94 -5.37 -26.40
N VAL A 6 -5.92 -5.17 -25.08
CA VAL A 6 -5.34 -6.14 -24.13
C VAL A 6 -6.47 -6.74 -23.31
N ASP A 7 -6.55 -8.07 -23.30
CA ASP A 7 -7.49 -8.80 -22.45
C ASP A 7 -7.20 -8.56 -20.95
N HIS A 8 -8.25 -8.51 -20.14
CA HIS A 8 -8.16 -8.26 -18.69
C HIS A 8 -7.29 -9.30 -17.96
N ALA A 9 -7.30 -10.57 -18.39
CA ALA A 9 -6.46 -11.59 -17.78
C ALA A 9 -4.98 -11.38 -18.12
N THR A 10 -4.68 -10.83 -19.30
CA THR A 10 -3.30 -10.47 -19.70
C THR A 10 -2.77 -9.33 -18.84
N LEU A 11 -3.57 -8.29 -18.62
CA LEU A 11 -3.20 -7.20 -17.72
C LEU A 11 -2.97 -7.72 -16.29
N ASN A 12 -3.86 -8.58 -15.78
CA ASN A 12 -3.72 -9.14 -14.44
C ASN A 12 -2.45 -10.01 -14.29
N ARG A 13 -2.11 -10.80 -15.31
CA ARG A 13 -0.85 -11.57 -15.35
C ARG A 13 0.37 -10.65 -15.30
N TRP A 14 0.35 -9.53 -16.02
CA TRP A 14 1.43 -8.55 -15.98
C TRP A 14 1.53 -7.87 -14.61
N VAL A 15 0.40 -7.48 -14.02
CA VAL A 15 0.38 -6.93 -12.65
C VAL A 15 0.99 -7.94 -11.68
N ALA A 16 0.57 -9.21 -11.69
CA ALA A 16 1.13 -10.24 -10.82
C ALA A 16 2.64 -10.42 -11.02
N LYS A 17 3.12 -10.40 -12.27
CA LYS A 17 4.53 -10.61 -12.61
C LYS A 17 5.43 -9.42 -12.27
N TYR A 18 4.99 -8.20 -12.59
CA TYR A 18 5.84 -7.01 -12.57
C TYR A 18 5.64 -6.13 -11.33
N SER A 19 4.51 -6.21 -10.63
CA SER A 19 4.27 -5.38 -9.43
C SER A 19 5.37 -5.52 -8.37
N PRO A 20 5.89 -6.73 -8.05
CA PRO A 20 6.97 -6.86 -7.07
C PRO A 20 8.26 -6.14 -7.49
N LEU A 21 8.61 -6.21 -8.78
CA LEU A 21 9.80 -5.54 -9.33
C LEU A 21 9.64 -4.03 -9.31
N ILE A 22 8.46 -3.54 -9.70
CA ILE A 22 8.11 -2.12 -9.66
C ILE A 22 8.14 -1.61 -8.21
N ALA A 23 7.55 -2.36 -7.27
CA ALA A 23 7.55 -2.02 -5.86
C ALA A 23 8.97 -1.97 -5.27
N CYS A 24 9.83 -2.92 -5.61
CA CYS A 24 11.23 -2.92 -5.20
C CYS A 24 11.96 -1.66 -5.71
N GLN A 25 11.79 -1.32 -6.98
CA GLN A 25 12.41 -0.15 -7.58
C GLN A 25 11.85 1.17 -7.02
N ALA A 26 10.54 1.25 -6.80
CA ALA A 26 9.90 2.38 -6.16
C ALA A 26 10.42 2.58 -4.72
N ARG A 27 10.61 1.49 -3.97
CA ARG A 27 11.17 1.52 -2.62
C ARG A 27 12.62 2.00 -2.61
N ARG A 28 13.45 1.57 -3.57
CA ARG A 28 14.82 2.06 -3.74
C ARG A 28 14.89 3.56 -4.05
N ARG A 29 13.94 4.06 -4.82
CA ARG A 29 13.85 5.49 -5.21
C ARG A 29 13.12 6.35 -4.17
N LYS A 30 12.62 5.74 -3.10
CA LYS A 30 11.88 6.44 -2.06
C LYS A 30 12.86 7.37 -1.33
N SER A 31 12.72 8.69 -1.52
CA SER A 31 13.40 9.69 -0.70
C SER A 31 13.18 9.48 0.80
N VAL A 32 14.08 10.02 1.62
CA VAL A 32 13.98 10.02 3.08
C VAL A 32 12.59 10.52 3.51
N THR A 33 11.98 9.75 4.41
CA THR A 33 10.66 10.02 4.98
C THR A 33 10.74 11.26 5.88
N SER A 34 9.73 12.13 5.81
CA SER A 34 9.63 13.25 6.75
C SER A 34 9.47 12.74 8.19
N ARG A 35 10.08 13.44 9.16
CA ARG A 35 9.98 13.13 10.61
C ARG A 35 8.53 13.14 11.14
N SER A 36 7.62 13.81 10.43
CA SER A 36 6.19 13.81 10.74
C SER A 36 5.39 13.13 9.64
N TRP A 37 4.53 12.21 10.05
CA TRP A 37 3.61 11.44 9.23
C TRP A 37 2.30 11.22 10.00
N ARG A 38 1.23 10.85 9.28
CA ARG A 38 -0.10 10.57 9.81
C ARG A 38 -0.56 9.19 9.34
N MET A 39 -1.35 8.53 10.18
CA MET A 39 -2.02 7.27 9.84
C MET A 39 -3.49 7.53 9.58
N ASP A 40 -4.03 6.93 8.53
CA ASP A 40 -5.46 6.85 8.26
C ASP A 40 -5.95 5.39 8.24
N GLU A 41 -7.13 5.17 8.81
CA GLU A 41 -7.88 3.92 8.75
C GLU A 41 -9.12 4.15 7.88
N THR A 42 -9.32 3.32 6.85
CA THR A 42 -10.46 3.40 5.94
C THR A 42 -11.08 2.02 5.75
N TYR A 43 -12.41 1.97 5.66
CA TYR A 43 -13.14 0.73 5.36
C TYR A 43 -13.32 0.57 3.85
N ILE A 44 -12.78 -0.50 3.28
CA ILE A 44 -12.88 -0.78 1.84
C ILE A 44 -13.53 -2.13 1.59
N ARG A 45 -14.26 -2.24 0.47
CA ARG A 45 -14.91 -3.50 0.07
C ARG A 45 -14.03 -4.25 -0.93
N VAL A 46 -13.50 -5.40 -0.54
CA VAL A 46 -12.67 -6.28 -1.37
C VAL A 46 -13.42 -7.59 -1.62
N LYS A 47 -13.68 -7.91 -2.89
CA LYS A 47 -14.43 -9.13 -3.29
C LYS A 47 -15.75 -9.30 -2.51
N GLY A 48 -16.47 -8.20 -2.29
CA GLY A 48 -17.76 -8.20 -1.60
C GLY A 48 -17.69 -8.19 -0.07
N LYS A 49 -16.52 -8.43 0.53
CA LYS A 49 -16.28 -8.36 1.98
C LYS A 49 -15.72 -7.01 2.36
N TRP A 50 -16.18 -6.46 3.48
CA TRP A 50 -15.57 -5.28 4.03
C TRP A 50 -14.27 -5.61 4.76
N THR A 51 -13.32 -4.70 4.70
CA THR A 51 -11.97 -4.90 5.24
C THR A 51 -11.40 -3.56 5.67
N ASN A 52 -10.66 -3.55 6.77
CA ASN A 52 -9.97 -2.36 7.24
C ASN A 52 -8.67 -2.18 6.45
N PHE A 53 -8.44 -0.94 6.04
CA PHE A 53 -7.28 -0.52 5.30
C PHE A 53 -6.57 0.58 6.06
N TYR A 54 -5.34 0.27 6.47
CA TYR A 54 -4.46 1.19 7.16
C TYR A 54 -3.47 1.76 6.16
N ARG A 55 -3.26 3.06 6.22
CA ARG A 55 -2.28 3.77 5.39
C ARG A 55 -1.51 4.75 6.26
N ALA A 56 -0.22 4.89 5.97
CA ALA A 56 0.65 5.87 6.60
C ALA A 56 1.17 6.83 5.54
N VAL A 57 0.95 8.13 5.71
CA VAL A 57 1.34 9.16 4.74
C VAL A 57 2.19 10.22 5.44
N ASP A 58 3.28 10.63 4.82
CA ASP A 58 4.10 11.71 5.34
C ASP A 58 3.43 13.09 5.17
N LYS A 59 4.00 14.13 5.78
CA LYS A 59 3.45 15.50 5.69
C LYS A 59 3.39 16.07 4.27
N PHE A 60 4.10 15.49 3.31
CA PHE A 60 4.13 15.91 1.91
C PHE A 60 3.21 15.07 1.02
N GLY A 61 2.40 14.18 1.61
CA GLY A 61 1.48 13.32 0.88
C GLY A 61 2.12 12.05 0.32
N LYS A 62 3.38 11.77 0.68
CA LYS A 62 4.08 10.58 0.21
C LYS A 62 3.70 9.38 1.07
N THR A 63 3.24 8.31 0.42
CA THR A 63 2.84 7.12 1.16
C THR A 63 4.04 6.32 1.67
N LEU A 64 3.95 5.95 2.95
CA LEU A 64 4.98 5.25 3.67
C LEU A 64 4.75 3.75 3.66
N ASP A 65 3.60 3.31 4.11
CA ASP A 65 3.21 1.91 4.13
C ASP A 65 1.68 1.77 4.09
N PHE A 66 1.23 0.56 3.76
CA PHE A 66 -0.17 0.19 3.76
C PHE A 66 -0.33 -1.23 4.32
N MET A 67 -1.43 -1.47 5.03
CA MET A 67 -1.79 -2.78 5.52
C MET A 67 -3.29 -2.99 5.42
N ARG A 68 -3.67 -4.22 5.08
CA ARG A 68 -5.07 -4.66 5.06
C ARG A 68 -5.28 -5.63 6.22
N SER A 69 -6.32 -5.40 7.03
CA SER A 69 -6.76 -6.31 8.08
C SER A 69 -8.23 -6.70 7.90
N GLU A 70 -8.53 -7.98 8.03
CA GLU A 70 -9.91 -8.50 7.93
C GLU A 70 -10.80 -8.00 9.07
N HIS A 71 -10.21 -7.74 10.23
CA HIS A 71 -10.90 -7.24 11.41
C HIS A 71 -10.31 -5.90 11.87
N ARG A 72 -11.13 -5.13 12.58
CA ARG A 72 -10.68 -3.90 13.22
C ARG A 72 -10.20 -4.29 14.61
N ASP A 73 -8.89 -4.35 14.79
CA ASP A 73 -8.27 -4.71 16.05
C ASP A 73 -7.12 -3.76 16.40
N GLU A 74 -6.95 -3.57 17.70
CA GLU A 74 -5.84 -2.82 18.26
C GLU A 74 -4.50 -3.50 17.94
N ALA A 75 -4.52 -4.82 17.80
CA ALA A 75 -3.36 -5.63 17.45
C ALA A 75 -2.83 -5.32 16.03
N ALA A 76 -3.68 -5.27 14.99
CA ALA A 76 -3.20 -4.92 13.65
C ALA A 76 -2.82 -3.44 13.56
N THR A 77 -3.50 -2.57 14.31
CA THR A 77 -3.09 -1.16 14.42
C THR A 77 -1.67 -1.05 14.98
N SER A 78 -1.39 -1.71 16.11
CA SER A 78 -0.07 -1.74 16.75
C SER A 78 0.99 -2.38 15.84
N ALA A 79 0.65 -3.49 15.18
CA ALA A 79 1.55 -4.14 14.22
C ALA A 79 1.85 -3.24 13.01
N PHE A 80 0.87 -2.48 12.53
CA PHE A 80 1.07 -1.52 11.46
C PHE A 80 1.98 -0.37 11.88
N PHE A 81 1.80 0.17 13.09
CA PHE A 81 2.69 1.18 13.64
C PHE A 81 4.13 0.67 13.75
N ALA A 82 4.33 -0.50 14.37
CA ALA A 82 5.66 -1.09 14.54
C ALA A 82 6.36 -1.32 13.18
N ARG A 83 5.63 -1.88 12.21
CA ARG A 83 6.14 -2.09 10.84
C ARG A 83 6.48 -0.76 10.15
N THR A 84 5.60 0.24 10.26
CA THR A 84 5.79 1.54 9.60
C THR A 84 7.01 2.27 10.15
N ILE A 85 7.21 2.24 11.47
CA ILE A 85 8.39 2.82 12.13
C ILE A 85 9.64 2.04 11.74
N GLY A 86 9.66 0.71 11.83
CA GLY A 86 10.84 -0.09 11.49
C GLY A 86 11.28 0.03 10.03
N ASN A 87 10.34 0.25 9.10
CA ASN A 87 10.65 0.38 7.67
C ASN A 87 11.00 1.81 7.22
N ASN A 88 10.69 2.83 8.02
CA ASN A 88 10.79 4.24 7.61
C ASN A 88 11.48 5.17 8.63
N GLY A 89 11.84 4.65 9.80
CA GLY A 89 12.62 5.35 10.84
C GLY A 89 14.10 5.37 10.56
#